data_AF-A0AAN8L6T2-F1
#
_entry.id   AF-A0AAN8L6T2-F1
#
_cell.length_a   1.000
_cell.length_b   1.000
_cell.length_c   1.000
_cell.angle_alpha   90.00
_cell.angle_beta   90.00
_cell.angle_gamma   90.00
#
_symmetry.space_group_name_H-M   'P 1'
#
loop_
_entity.id
_entity.type
_entity.pdbx_description
1 polymer ?
#
loop_
_entity_poly.entity_id
_entity_poly.type
_entity_poly.pdbx_seq_one_letter_code
_entity_poly.pdbx_strand_id
1 'polypeptide(L)'
;LSGCLVTEEGCASLVSALSSNPSHLRELDLSYNDLKDSGVKLLSAGLGNHHCKLETLRLSGCLVTEEGCASLVSALKSNPSHLRELDLSNNDLKDSGVKLLSAGLGNPHCKLETLRLSGCLVTEEGCDSLVSALRSNPSHLRELDLSYNHPGNSGVRLLSAGLEDPHCRLEKLNVEHGGENTMTPGLRKYVCDLTLDLNTVNRFLSLSEENRKVTCRREKQPYPDHPERFEDWYQVLCREGLTGGAVTGR
;
A
#
# COMPACT_ATOMS: atom_id res chain seq x y z
N LEU A 1 0.77 -6.20 -15.29
CA LEU A 1 -0.21 -7.22 -14.83
C LEU A 1 -1.14 -6.63 -13.77
N SER A 2 -1.55 -5.37 -13.92
CA SER A 2 -2.42 -4.71 -12.94
C SER A 2 -3.84 -5.28 -13.01
N GLY A 3 -4.46 -5.57 -11.86
CA GLY A 3 -5.85 -6.07 -11.79
C GLY A 3 -6.08 -7.44 -12.45
N CYS A 4 -5.03 -8.25 -12.62
CA CYS A 4 -5.07 -9.51 -13.39
C CYS A 4 -5.34 -10.76 -12.54
N LEU A 5 -5.68 -10.62 -11.26
CA LEU A 5 -5.86 -11.74 -10.31
C LEU A 5 -4.66 -12.68 -10.25
N VAL A 6 -3.45 -12.10 -10.19
CA VAL A 6 -2.20 -12.87 -10.09
C VAL A 6 -2.24 -13.78 -8.86
N THR A 7 -2.15 -15.09 -9.10
CA THR A 7 -2.13 -16.12 -8.06
C THR A 7 -0.72 -16.33 -7.51
N GLU A 8 -0.58 -17.13 -6.44
CA GLU A 8 0.75 -17.53 -5.94
C GLU A 8 1.61 -18.23 -7.00
N GLU A 9 1.00 -19.02 -7.88
CA GLU A 9 1.68 -19.66 -9.02
C GLU A 9 2.17 -18.60 -10.04
N GLY A 10 1.35 -17.57 -10.27
CA GLY A 10 1.75 -16.39 -11.05
C GLY A 10 2.95 -15.67 -10.42
N CYS A 11 2.95 -15.48 -9.10
CA CYS A 11 4.09 -14.94 -8.37
C CYS A 11 5.35 -15.81 -8.50
N ALA A 12 5.22 -17.14 -8.40
CA ALA A 12 6.35 -18.06 -8.58
C ALA A 12 6.96 -17.97 -9.98
N SER A 13 6.11 -17.84 -11.00
CA SER A 13 6.53 -17.65 -12.39
C SER A 13 7.25 -16.30 -12.59
N LEU A 14 6.76 -15.23 -11.96
CA LEU A 14 7.41 -13.91 -11.94
C LEU A 14 8.76 -13.96 -11.22
N VAL A 15 8.87 -14.67 -10.09
CA VAL A 15 10.14 -14.86 -9.38
C VAL A 15 11.16 -15.61 -10.24
N SER A 16 10.71 -16.64 -10.98
CA SER A 16 11.55 -17.35 -11.94
C SER A 16 12.06 -16.42 -13.04
N ALA A 17 11.18 -15.57 -13.59
CA ALA A 17 11.57 -14.57 -14.58
C ALA A 17 12.56 -13.53 -14.03
N LEU A 18 12.34 -13.02 -12.81
CA LEU A 18 13.26 -12.10 -12.13
C LEU A 18 14.64 -12.73 -11.88
N SER A 19 14.66 -14.02 -11.55
CA SER A 19 15.86 -14.79 -11.24
C SER A 19 16.58 -15.36 -12.46
N SER A 20 15.99 -15.24 -13.66
CA SER A 20 16.57 -15.75 -14.89
C SER A 20 17.89 -15.05 -15.24
N ASN A 21 18.76 -15.73 -15.98
CA ASN A 21 20.01 -15.15 -16.47
C ASN A 21 20.14 -15.39 -17.98
N PRO A 22 20.04 -14.35 -18.82
CA PRO A 22 19.86 -12.93 -18.44
C PRO A 22 18.44 -12.59 -17.98
N SER A 23 18.33 -11.79 -16.92
CA SER A 23 17.06 -11.13 -16.55
C SER A 23 16.90 -9.88 -17.39
N HIS A 24 15.84 -9.82 -18.19
CA HIS A 24 15.51 -8.66 -19.02
C HIS A 24 14.41 -7.78 -18.44
N LEU A 25 13.75 -8.23 -17.36
CA LEU A 25 12.62 -7.51 -16.78
C LEU A 25 13.13 -6.28 -16.01
N ARG A 26 12.77 -5.09 -16.51
CA ARG A 26 13.12 -3.79 -15.90
C ARG A 26 11.97 -3.17 -15.13
N GLU A 27 10.74 -3.38 -15.59
CA GLU A 27 9.55 -2.81 -14.97
C GLU A 27 8.51 -3.89 -14.73
N LEU A 28 7.93 -3.89 -13.53
CA LEU A 28 6.89 -4.82 -13.14
C LEU A 28 5.80 -4.07 -12.39
N ASP A 29 4.63 -4.01 -13.02
CA ASP A 29 3.42 -3.47 -12.41
C ASP A 29 2.45 -4.61 -12.07
N LEU A 30 2.24 -4.79 -10.77
CA LEU A 30 1.32 -5.77 -10.19
C LEU A 30 0.22 -5.08 -9.36
N SER A 31 -0.02 -3.79 -9.59
CA SER A 31 -1.01 -3.03 -8.83
C SER A 31 -2.40 -3.67 -8.89
N TYR A 32 -3.19 -3.51 -7.83
CA TYR A 32 -4.56 -4.01 -7.71
C TYR A 32 -4.69 -5.54 -7.88
N ASN A 33 -3.68 -6.29 -7.44
CA ASN A 33 -3.77 -7.74 -7.27
C ASN A 33 -3.76 -8.11 -5.79
N ASP A 34 -4.47 -9.17 -5.39
CA ASP A 34 -4.57 -9.63 -4.00
C ASP A 34 -3.30 -10.38 -3.54
N LEU A 35 -2.13 -9.74 -3.67
CA LEU A 35 -0.83 -10.36 -3.38
C LEU A 35 -0.61 -10.60 -1.90
N LYS A 36 -1.03 -9.65 -1.05
CA LYS A 36 -0.77 -9.63 0.40
C LYS A 36 0.73 -9.72 0.71
N ASP A 37 1.05 -9.85 2.00
CA ASP A 37 2.43 -9.97 2.44
C ASP A 37 3.10 -11.26 1.95
N SER A 38 2.35 -12.35 1.75
CA SER A 38 2.89 -13.62 1.22
C SER A 38 3.39 -13.49 -0.22
N GLY A 39 2.62 -12.83 -1.10
CA GLY A 39 3.04 -12.56 -2.47
C GLY A 39 4.25 -11.61 -2.53
N VAL A 40 4.24 -10.57 -1.69
CA VAL A 40 5.38 -9.64 -1.57
C VAL A 40 6.64 -10.34 -1.07
N LYS A 41 6.52 -11.29 -0.13
CA LYS A 41 7.64 -12.10 0.36
C LYS A 41 8.26 -12.94 -0.75
N LEU A 42 7.45 -13.57 -1.59
CA LEU A 42 7.94 -14.31 -2.77
C LEU A 42 8.66 -13.38 -3.76
N LEU A 43 8.05 -12.24 -4.10
CA LEU A 43 8.66 -11.26 -4.98
C LEU A 43 10.00 -10.73 -4.43
N SER A 44 10.06 -10.46 -3.12
CA SER A 44 11.26 -9.97 -2.45
C SER A 44 12.42 -10.98 -2.54
N ALA A 45 12.14 -12.28 -2.51
CA ALA A 45 13.15 -13.32 -2.75
C ALA A 45 13.73 -13.24 -4.18
N GLY A 46 12.88 -12.98 -5.18
CA GLY A 46 13.31 -12.76 -6.56
C GLY A 46 14.10 -11.46 -6.75
N LEU A 47 13.69 -10.38 -6.08
CA LEU A 47 14.40 -9.09 -6.10
C LEU A 47 15.79 -9.17 -5.48
N GLY A 48 15.98 -9.97 -4.43
CA GLY A 48 17.28 -10.20 -3.80
C GLY A 48 18.25 -11.06 -4.62
N ASN A 49 17.82 -11.59 -5.77
CA ASN A 49 18.70 -12.36 -6.65
C ASN A 49 19.67 -11.44 -7.39
N HIS A 50 20.98 -11.76 -7.35
CA HIS A 50 22.03 -11.01 -8.04
C HIS A 50 21.87 -10.87 -9.58
N HIS A 51 21.09 -11.77 -10.20
CA HIS A 51 20.74 -11.67 -11.62
C HIS A 51 19.57 -10.73 -11.90
N CYS A 52 18.76 -10.40 -10.89
CA CYS A 52 17.62 -9.51 -11.05
C CYS A 52 18.08 -8.15 -11.56
N LYS A 53 17.36 -7.61 -12.55
CA LYS A 53 17.62 -6.30 -13.15
C LYS A 53 16.42 -5.35 -13.05
N LEU A 54 15.46 -5.68 -12.18
CA LEU A 54 14.27 -4.87 -12.01
C LEU A 54 14.61 -3.49 -11.44
N GLU A 55 14.14 -2.46 -12.12
CA GLU A 55 14.35 -1.05 -11.79
C GLU A 55 13.06 -0.41 -11.25
N THR A 56 11.89 -0.86 -11.72
CA THR A 56 10.59 -0.32 -11.30
C THR A 56 9.67 -1.43 -10.83
N LEU A 57 9.13 -1.28 -9.61
CA LEU A 57 8.15 -2.17 -9.03
C LEU A 57 6.93 -1.37 -8.55
N ARG A 58 5.75 -1.70 -9.08
CA ARG A 58 4.48 -1.13 -8.63
C ARG A 58 3.60 -2.19 -8.00
N LEU A 59 3.21 -1.94 -6.76
CA LEU A 59 2.40 -2.80 -5.90
C LEU A 59 1.25 -2.00 -5.28
N SER A 60 0.72 -1.00 -6.00
CA SER A 60 -0.34 -0.16 -5.45
C SER A 60 -1.61 -0.98 -5.24
N GLY A 61 -2.27 -0.86 -4.08
CA GLY A 61 -3.54 -1.57 -3.84
C GLY A 61 -3.41 -3.09 -3.79
N CYS A 62 -2.29 -3.61 -3.26
CA CYS A 62 -2.00 -5.04 -3.22
C CYS A 62 -2.22 -5.71 -1.84
N LEU A 63 -2.89 -5.00 -0.92
CA LEU A 63 -3.10 -5.41 0.47
C LEU A 63 -1.80 -5.70 1.24
N VAL A 64 -0.77 -4.90 0.98
CA VAL A 64 0.52 -4.97 1.66
C VAL A 64 0.41 -4.32 3.04
N THR A 65 1.07 -4.91 4.04
CA THR A 65 1.18 -4.36 5.40
C THR A 65 2.64 -4.17 5.81
N GLU A 66 2.91 -3.97 7.09
CA GLU A 66 4.26 -3.90 7.65
C GLU A 66 5.08 -5.19 7.39
N GLU A 67 4.46 -6.37 7.33
CA GLU A 67 5.18 -7.63 7.09
C GLU A 67 5.73 -7.69 5.64
N GLY A 68 4.94 -7.26 4.66
CA GLY A 68 5.40 -7.11 3.28
C GLY A 68 6.48 -6.05 3.15
N CYS A 69 6.39 -4.95 3.89
CA CYS A 69 7.47 -3.95 3.97
C CYS A 69 8.79 -4.55 4.49
N ALA A 70 8.74 -5.36 5.55
CA ALA A 70 9.92 -6.03 6.08
C ALA A 70 10.59 -6.92 5.00
N SER A 71 9.78 -7.63 4.22
CA SER A 71 10.26 -8.45 3.10
C SER A 71 10.93 -7.59 2.02
N LEU A 72 10.30 -6.49 1.59
CA LEU A 72 10.86 -5.58 0.57
C LEU A 72 12.18 -4.94 1.04
N VAL A 73 12.27 -4.56 2.31
CA VAL A 73 13.47 -3.96 2.89
C VAL A 73 14.66 -4.92 2.81
N SER A 74 14.43 -6.22 3.01
CA SER A 74 15.50 -7.22 2.85
C SER A 74 16.06 -7.23 1.42
N ALA A 75 15.20 -7.07 0.41
CA ALA A 75 15.59 -6.96 -0.98
C ALA A 75 16.27 -5.63 -1.32
N LEU A 76 15.79 -4.50 -0.77
CA LEU A 76 16.41 -3.18 -0.96
C LEU A 76 17.84 -3.11 -0.41
N LYS A 77 18.12 -3.84 0.68
CA LYS A 77 19.45 -3.95 1.29
C LYS A 77 20.36 -4.94 0.57
N SER A 78 19.85 -5.71 -0.39
CA SER A 78 20.67 -6.64 -1.17
C SER A 78 21.69 -5.89 -2.03
N ASN A 79 22.82 -6.54 -2.32
CA ASN A 79 23.89 -5.97 -3.13
C ASN A 79 24.28 -6.95 -4.24
N PRO A 80 24.00 -6.66 -5.52
CA PRO A 80 23.40 -5.41 -6.02
C PRO A 80 21.87 -5.40 -5.95
N SER A 81 21.29 -4.33 -5.40
CA SER A 81 19.92 -3.92 -5.73
C SER A 81 19.93 -3.02 -6.96
N HIS A 82 19.00 -3.25 -7.88
CA HIS A 82 18.80 -2.43 -9.09
C HIS A 82 17.55 -1.56 -9.01
N LEU A 83 16.74 -1.70 -7.95
CA LEU A 83 15.45 -1.02 -7.85
C LEU A 83 15.65 0.49 -7.65
N ARG A 84 14.99 1.27 -8.50
CA ARG A 84 15.00 2.74 -8.55
C ARG A 84 13.64 3.33 -8.19
N GLU A 85 12.57 2.68 -8.59
CA GLU A 85 11.20 3.13 -8.31
C GLU A 85 10.41 2.03 -7.59
N LEU A 86 9.80 2.41 -6.46
CA LEU A 86 8.89 1.57 -5.70
C LEU A 86 7.60 2.33 -5.43
N ASP A 87 6.48 1.79 -5.92
CA ASP A 87 5.15 2.28 -5.64
C ASP A 87 4.39 1.31 -4.74
N LEU A 88 4.09 1.76 -3.52
CA LEU A 88 3.30 1.02 -2.54
C LEU A 88 2.00 1.77 -2.19
N SER A 89 1.56 2.71 -3.03
CA SER A 89 0.37 3.53 -2.75
C SER A 89 -0.88 2.67 -2.50
N ASN A 90 -1.83 3.16 -1.72
CA ASN A 90 -3.09 2.49 -1.39
C ASN A 90 -2.91 1.12 -0.69
N ASN A 91 -1.92 0.99 0.19
CA ASN A 91 -1.71 -0.19 1.05
C ASN A 91 -1.76 0.20 2.53
N ASP A 92 -2.11 -0.74 3.42
CA ASP A 92 -2.25 -0.47 4.87
C ASP A 92 -0.90 -0.57 5.61
N LEU A 93 0.08 0.25 5.19
CA LEU A 93 1.44 0.17 5.71
C LEU A 93 1.56 0.76 7.13
N LYS A 94 0.83 1.86 7.39
CA LYS A 94 0.92 2.65 8.64
C LYS A 94 2.35 3.14 8.92
N ASP A 95 2.54 3.77 10.07
CA ASP A 95 3.85 4.25 10.50
C ASP A 95 4.86 3.12 10.71
N SER A 96 4.40 1.92 11.11
CA SER A 96 5.26 0.75 11.31
C SER A 96 5.89 0.24 10.00
N GLY A 97 5.11 0.14 8.91
CA GLY A 97 5.64 -0.18 7.58
C GLY A 97 6.60 0.90 7.07
N VAL A 98 6.27 2.18 7.27
CA VAL A 98 7.14 3.30 6.89
C VAL A 98 8.45 3.31 7.66
N LYS A 99 8.44 2.96 8.94
CA LYS A 99 9.66 2.83 9.76
C LYS A 99 10.60 1.75 9.23
N LEU A 100 10.05 0.61 8.80
CA LEU A 100 10.83 -0.45 8.15
C LEU A 100 11.44 0.03 6.83
N LEU A 101 10.63 0.67 5.97
CA LEU A 101 11.09 1.24 4.70
C LEU A 101 12.20 2.28 4.91
N SER A 102 12.05 3.15 5.91
CA SER A 102 13.03 4.16 6.29
C SER A 102 14.37 3.52 6.70
N ALA A 103 14.34 2.42 7.44
CA ALA A 103 15.53 1.65 7.78
C ALA A 103 16.17 0.94 6.56
N GLY A 104 15.41 0.69 5.50
CA GLY A 104 15.89 0.24 4.19
C GLY A 104 16.55 1.36 3.39
N LEU A 105 15.91 2.52 3.33
CA LEU A 105 16.42 3.73 2.66
C LEU A 105 17.74 4.21 3.25
N GLY A 106 17.91 4.12 4.58
CA GLY A 106 19.16 4.48 5.25
C GLY A 106 20.32 3.51 5.01
N ASN A 107 20.14 2.45 4.23
CA ASN A 107 21.22 1.53 3.87
C ASN A 107 22.08 2.13 2.72
N PRO A 108 23.42 2.15 2.83
CA PRO A 108 24.31 2.72 1.80
C PRO A 108 24.23 2.05 0.42
N HIS A 109 23.70 0.83 0.36
CA HIS A 109 23.53 0.07 -0.88
C HIS A 109 22.13 0.25 -1.49
N CYS A 110 21.21 0.88 -0.78
CA CYS A 110 19.89 1.20 -1.32
C CYS A 110 20.03 2.24 -2.43
N LYS A 111 19.48 1.94 -3.60
CA LYS A 111 19.58 2.78 -4.80
C LYS A 111 18.26 3.41 -5.22
N LEU A 112 17.26 3.35 -4.34
CA LEU A 112 15.91 3.82 -4.60
C LEU A 112 15.91 5.35 -4.78
N GLU A 113 15.34 5.80 -5.88
CA GLU A 113 15.25 7.21 -6.28
C GLU A 113 13.81 7.74 -6.14
N THR A 114 12.81 6.88 -6.33
CA THR A 114 11.39 7.23 -6.24
C THR A 114 10.67 6.28 -5.30
N LEU A 115 9.98 6.84 -4.31
CA LEU A 115 9.12 6.12 -3.37
C LEU A 115 7.73 6.75 -3.34
N ARG A 116 6.70 5.98 -3.67
CA ARG A 116 5.30 6.41 -3.56
C ARG A 116 4.58 5.64 -2.47
N LEU A 117 4.01 6.37 -1.54
CA LEU A 117 3.28 5.89 -0.36
C LEU A 117 1.94 6.62 -0.24
N SER A 118 1.35 7.02 -1.37
CA SER A 118 0.09 7.75 -1.37
C SER A 118 -1.01 6.90 -0.73
N GLY A 119 -1.81 7.42 0.20
CA GLY A 119 -2.90 6.67 0.81
C GLY A 119 -2.45 5.45 1.64
N CYS A 120 -1.34 5.56 2.38
CA CYS A 120 -0.76 4.46 3.18
C CYS A 120 -0.99 4.58 4.71
N LEU A 121 -1.89 5.48 5.13
CA LEU A 121 -2.19 5.81 6.53
C LEU A 121 -0.96 6.29 7.32
N VAL A 122 -0.05 7.01 6.66
CA VAL A 122 1.15 7.60 7.29
C VAL A 122 0.75 8.79 8.16
N THR A 123 1.28 8.86 9.37
CA THR A 123 1.08 9.98 10.30
C THR A 123 2.37 10.77 10.55
N GLU A 124 2.36 11.65 11.55
CA GLU A 124 3.53 12.37 12.03
C GLU A 124 4.72 11.44 12.38
N GLU A 125 4.45 10.26 12.95
CA GLU A 125 5.49 9.30 13.36
C GLU A 125 6.22 8.69 12.14
N GLY A 126 5.48 8.31 11.11
CA GLY A 126 6.07 7.81 9.86
C GLY A 126 6.88 8.89 9.14
N CYS A 127 6.45 10.15 9.21
CA CYS A 127 7.20 11.27 8.65
C CYS A 127 8.55 11.47 9.35
N ASP A 128 8.60 11.38 10.67
CA ASP A 128 9.85 11.48 11.44
C ASP A 128 10.86 10.37 11.05
N SER A 129 10.35 9.14 10.85
CA SER A 129 11.16 8.02 10.36
C SER A 129 11.74 8.29 8.97
N LEU A 130 10.92 8.83 8.05
CA LEU A 130 11.36 9.17 6.70
C LEU A 130 12.42 10.28 6.70
N VAL A 131 12.24 11.33 7.50
CA VAL A 131 13.21 12.42 7.62
C VAL A 131 14.56 11.90 8.10
N SER A 132 14.56 10.99 9.08
CA SER A 132 15.79 10.35 9.56
C SER A 132 16.52 9.59 8.44
N ALA A 133 15.78 8.92 7.56
CA ALA A 133 16.36 8.26 6.39
C ALA A 133 16.84 9.26 5.32
N LEU A 134 16.12 10.35 5.08
CA LEU A 134 16.50 11.38 4.11
C LEU A 134 17.79 12.11 4.48
N ARG A 135 18.06 12.25 5.78
CA ARG A 135 19.31 12.82 6.32
C ARG A 135 20.47 11.82 6.34
N SER A 136 20.20 10.54 6.10
CA SER A 136 21.26 9.54 6.02
C SER A 136 22.15 9.78 4.79
N ASN A 137 23.43 9.44 4.92
CA ASN A 137 24.41 9.63 3.86
C ASN A 137 25.11 8.30 3.51
N PRO A 138 24.98 7.79 2.27
CA PRO A 138 24.24 8.38 1.16
C PRO A 138 22.73 8.10 1.22
N SER A 139 21.92 9.11 0.91
CA SER A 139 20.54 8.93 0.46
C SER A 139 20.47 9.13 -1.05
N HIS A 140 19.77 8.24 -1.73
CA HIS A 140 19.54 8.30 -3.19
C HIS A 140 18.14 8.78 -3.57
N LEU A 141 17.26 8.99 -2.59
CA LEU A 141 15.86 9.31 -2.84
C LEU A 141 15.72 10.75 -3.37
N ARG A 142 15.07 10.90 -4.52
CA ARG A 142 14.82 12.15 -5.25
C ARG A 142 13.34 12.50 -5.30
N GLU A 143 12.46 11.51 -5.30
CA GLU A 143 11.01 11.73 -5.32
C GLU A 143 10.31 10.93 -4.22
N LEU A 144 9.51 11.63 -3.42
CA LEU A 144 8.70 11.06 -2.35
C LEU A 144 7.26 11.56 -2.46
N ASP A 145 6.33 10.61 -2.62
CA ASP A 145 4.89 10.91 -2.63
C ASP A 145 4.23 10.36 -1.36
N LEU A 146 3.76 11.28 -0.51
CA LEU A 146 2.98 11.06 0.71
C LEU A 146 1.57 11.65 0.59
N SER A 147 1.08 11.92 -0.61
CA SER A 147 -0.28 12.42 -0.81
C SER A 147 -1.33 11.49 -0.19
N TYR A 148 -2.51 12.03 0.14
CA TYR A 148 -3.60 11.26 0.75
C TYR A 148 -3.23 10.51 2.05
N ASN A 149 -2.24 11.01 2.81
CA ASN A 149 -1.91 10.55 4.16
C ASN A 149 -2.32 11.60 5.21
N HIS A 150 -1.88 11.40 6.45
CA HIS A 150 -2.17 12.27 7.59
C HIS A 150 -0.91 12.75 8.32
N PRO A 151 0.08 13.32 7.61
CA PRO A 151 1.34 13.76 8.21
C PRO A 151 1.16 14.88 9.25
N GLY A 152 0.00 15.52 9.33
CA GLY A 152 -0.25 16.62 10.26
C GLY A 152 0.65 17.84 10.01
N ASN A 153 0.41 18.92 10.75
CA ASN A 153 1.25 20.11 10.63
C ASN A 153 2.68 19.84 11.10
N SER A 154 2.85 18.95 12.09
CA SER A 154 4.19 18.62 12.60
C SER A 154 5.00 17.81 11.58
N GLY A 155 4.42 16.75 11.00
CA GLY A 155 5.11 15.91 10.02
C GLY A 155 5.44 16.67 8.75
N VAL A 156 4.55 17.55 8.26
CA VAL A 156 4.87 18.44 7.13
C VAL A 156 6.06 19.35 7.46
N ARG A 157 6.08 19.97 8.65
CA ARG A 157 7.23 20.80 9.09
C ARG A 157 8.52 20.00 9.21
N LEU A 158 8.46 18.77 9.72
CA LEU A 158 9.62 17.87 9.82
C LEU A 158 10.17 17.54 8.42
N LEU A 159 9.29 17.19 7.48
CA LEU A 159 9.67 16.91 6.09
C LEU A 159 10.30 18.14 5.42
N SER A 160 9.70 19.32 5.57
CA SER A 160 10.28 20.57 5.06
C SER A 160 11.65 20.88 5.67
N ALA A 161 11.82 20.73 6.98
CA ALA A 161 13.11 20.91 7.64
C ALA A 161 14.13 19.81 7.28
N GLY A 162 13.68 18.65 6.83
CA GLY A 162 14.53 17.59 6.28
C GLY A 162 15.10 17.97 4.91
N LEU A 163 14.33 18.70 4.09
CA LEU A 163 14.76 19.20 2.77
C LEU A 163 15.82 20.30 2.84
N GLU A 164 15.88 21.03 3.96
CA GLU A 164 16.91 22.04 4.21
C GLU A 164 18.29 21.43 4.55
N ASP A 165 18.35 20.11 4.82
CA ASP A 165 19.60 19.42 5.10
C ASP A 165 20.49 19.36 3.84
N PRO A 166 21.75 19.82 3.88
CA PRO A 166 22.66 19.80 2.72
C PRO A 166 22.94 18.40 2.15
N HIS A 167 22.69 17.34 2.92
CA HIS A 167 22.84 15.96 2.49
C HIS A 167 21.55 15.36 1.92
N CYS A 168 20.41 16.05 2.08
CA CYS A 168 19.16 15.65 1.46
C CYS A 168 19.25 15.86 -0.07
N ARG A 169 18.84 14.84 -0.84
CA ARG A 169 18.80 14.88 -2.31
C ARG A 169 17.39 14.88 -2.88
N LEU A 170 16.39 15.04 -2.01
CA LEU A 170 15.00 14.97 -2.41
C LEU A 170 14.63 16.24 -3.21
N GLU A 171 14.15 16.05 -4.43
CA GLU A 171 13.80 17.10 -5.39
C GLU A 171 12.30 17.32 -5.47
N LYS A 172 11.52 16.25 -5.27
CA LYS A 172 10.06 16.31 -5.30
C LYS A 172 9.51 15.66 -4.03
N LEU A 173 8.71 16.44 -3.32
CA LEU A 173 7.93 15.99 -2.18
C LEU A 173 6.46 16.34 -2.45
N ASN A 174 5.60 15.33 -2.49
CA ASN A 174 4.16 15.52 -2.49
C ASN A 174 3.59 15.15 -1.13
N VAL A 175 2.92 16.08 -0.46
CA VAL A 175 2.22 15.86 0.82
C VAL A 175 0.76 16.30 0.73
N GLU A 176 0.21 16.49 -0.48
CA GLU A 176 -1.17 16.96 -0.63
C GLU A 176 -2.18 15.97 -0.05
N HIS A 177 -2.99 16.42 0.89
CA HIS A 177 -4.13 15.65 1.39
C HIS A 177 -5.31 15.98 0.46
N GLY A 178 -5.99 14.98 -0.10
CA GLY A 178 -7.22 15.23 -0.86
C GLY A 178 -8.18 16.07 -0.02
N GLY A 179 -8.41 17.32 -0.43
CA GLY A 179 -9.09 18.34 0.38
C GLY A 179 -10.46 17.92 0.90
N GLU A 180 -10.87 18.50 2.03
CA GLU A 180 -12.14 18.45 2.83
C GLU A 180 -12.98 17.15 2.92
N ASN A 181 -12.92 16.24 1.96
CA ASN A 181 -13.69 15.01 1.85
C ASN A 181 -12.95 13.76 2.34
N THR A 182 -11.69 13.87 2.79
CA THR A 182 -10.98 12.77 3.44
C THR A 182 -11.17 12.83 4.95
N MET A 183 -11.61 11.71 5.55
CA MET A 183 -11.81 11.63 6.99
C MET A 183 -10.52 11.96 7.72
N THR A 184 -10.56 12.97 8.59
CA THR A 184 -9.46 13.26 9.52
C THR A 184 -9.30 12.10 10.52
N PRO A 185 -8.08 11.75 10.97
CA PRO A 185 -7.84 10.63 11.89
C PRO A 185 -8.50 10.74 13.28
N GLY A 186 -9.24 11.80 13.56
CA GLY A 186 -9.91 12.05 14.84
C GLY A 186 -11.29 11.41 15.00
N LEU A 187 -11.90 10.88 13.94
CA LEU A 187 -13.27 10.37 13.98
C LEU A 187 -13.37 8.87 14.30
N ARG A 188 -12.49 8.32 15.16
CA ARG A 188 -12.76 7.03 15.83
C ARG A 188 -14.02 7.07 16.71
N LYS A 189 -14.55 8.27 16.99
CA LYS A 189 -15.82 8.46 17.71
C LYS A 189 -17.05 7.96 16.94
N TYR A 190 -16.93 7.73 15.63
CA TYR A 190 -18.02 7.23 14.77
C TYR A 190 -17.63 5.96 14.02
N VAL A 191 -16.79 5.10 14.60
CA VAL A 191 -16.75 3.70 14.18
C VAL A 191 -18.10 3.11 14.54
N CYS A 192 -19.05 3.21 13.61
CA CYS A 192 -20.20 2.34 13.61
C CYS A 192 -19.67 0.97 13.22
N ASP A 193 -19.90 -0.02 14.08
CA ASP A 193 -19.77 -1.41 13.70
C ASP A 193 -20.79 -1.67 12.58
N LEU A 194 -20.35 -1.54 11.32
CA LEU A 194 -21.19 -1.79 10.17
C LEU A 194 -21.31 -3.29 9.94
N THR A 195 -22.53 -3.79 9.90
CA THR A 195 -22.83 -5.18 9.55
C THR A 195 -23.38 -5.24 8.13
N LEU A 196 -22.86 -6.16 7.34
CA LEU A 196 -23.25 -6.29 5.93
C LEU A 196 -24.54 -7.11 5.80
N ASP A 197 -25.40 -6.68 4.89
CA ASP A 197 -26.72 -7.26 4.74
C ASP A 197 -26.72 -8.48 3.82
N LEU A 198 -27.05 -9.63 4.42
CA LEU A 198 -27.21 -10.90 3.73
C LEU A 198 -28.33 -10.88 2.66
N ASN A 199 -29.25 -9.91 2.71
CA ASN A 199 -30.31 -9.79 1.71
C ASN A 199 -29.84 -9.10 0.42
N THR A 200 -28.81 -8.25 0.49
CA THR A 200 -28.29 -7.52 -0.66
C THR A 200 -27.05 -8.17 -1.27
N VAL A 201 -26.30 -8.94 -0.47
CA VAL A 201 -25.02 -9.54 -0.88
C VAL A 201 -25.11 -10.36 -2.17
N ASN A 202 -24.19 -10.12 -3.09
CA ASN A 202 -24.05 -10.93 -4.29
C ASN A 202 -23.69 -12.38 -3.95
N ARG A 203 -24.26 -13.34 -4.69
CA ARG A 203 -24.05 -14.78 -4.40
C ARG A 203 -22.60 -15.24 -4.54
N PHE A 204 -21.71 -14.51 -5.18
CA PHE A 204 -20.29 -14.87 -5.22
C PHE A 204 -19.45 -14.24 -4.10
N LEU A 205 -20.09 -13.57 -3.14
CA LEU A 205 -19.44 -13.04 -1.95
C LEU A 205 -19.85 -13.89 -0.74
N SER A 206 -18.92 -14.21 0.15
CA SER A 206 -19.21 -14.84 1.44
C SER A 206 -18.95 -13.85 2.57
N LEU A 207 -19.92 -13.69 3.46
CA LEU A 207 -19.79 -12.89 4.67
C LEU A 207 -19.31 -13.74 5.86
N SER A 208 -18.39 -13.21 6.65
CA SER A 208 -17.86 -13.84 7.88
C SER A 208 -17.64 -12.80 8.98
N GLU A 209 -17.22 -13.24 10.16
CA GLU A 209 -16.96 -12.37 11.32
C GLU A 209 -18.18 -11.48 11.63
N GLU A 210 -19.32 -12.13 11.92
CA GLU A 210 -20.59 -11.42 12.18
C GLU A 210 -21.02 -10.50 11.03
N ASN A 211 -20.78 -10.92 9.79
CA ASN A 211 -21.02 -10.17 8.56
C ASN A 211 -20.22 -8.86 8.44
N ARG A 212 -19.06 -8.76 9.09
CA ARG A 212 -18.18 -7.58 8.96
C ARG A 212 -17.09 -7.75 7.90
N LYS A 213 -16.88 -8.98 7.44
CA LYS A 213 -15.84 -9.31 6.47
C LYS A 213 -16.42 -9.97 5.23
N VAL A 214 -15.96 -9.53 4.06
CA VAL A 214 -16.36 -10.06 2.76
C VAL A 214 -15.21 -10.85 2.14
N THR A 215 -15.51 -11.98 1.51
CA THR A 215 -14.53 -12.74 0.72
C THR A 215 -15.17 -13.15 -0.60
N CYS A 216 -14.47 -12.96 -1.72
CA CYS A 216 -14.95 -13.42 -3.02
C CYS A 216 -14.77 -14.94 -3.16
N ARG A 217 -15.79 -15.61 -3.73
CA ARG A 217 -15.85 -17.06 -3.95
C ARG A 217 -16.17 -17.35 -5.41
N ARG A 218 -15.68 -18.48 -5.92
CA ARG A 218 -15.99 -18.95 -7.28
C ARG A 218 -17.37 -19.61 -7.37
N GLU A 219 -17.86 -20.13 -6.25
CA GLU A 219 -19.16 -20.81 -6.15
C GLU A 219 -20.22 -19.88 -5.58
N LYS A 220 -21.46 -20.04 -6.06
CA LYS A 220 -22.61 -19.29 -5.56
C LYS A 220 -22.94 -19.74 -4.14
N GLN A 221 -22.90 -18.81 -3.21
CA GLN A 221 -23.29 -18.97 -1.82
C GLN A 221 -24.82 -19.13 -1.72
N PRO A 222 -25.29 -19.98 -0.79
CA PRO A 222 -26.69 -20.39 -0.71
C PRO A 222 -27.57 -19.34 -0.01
N TYR A 223 -27.53 -18.09 -0.46
CA TYR A 223 -28.37 -17.03 0.10
C TYR A 223 -29.78 -17.10 -0.48
N PRO A 224 -30.84 -16.87 0.34
CA PRO A 224 -32.21 -16.82 -0.13
C PRO A 224 -32.42 -15.73 -1.19
N ASP A 225 -33.34 -15.94 -2.12
CA ASP A 225 -33.70 -14.91 -3.10
C ASP A 225 -34.31 -13.69 -2.39
N HIS A 226 -33.90 -12.50 -2.82
CA HIS A 226 -34.37 -11.24 -2.28
C HIS A 226 -34.39 -10.17 -3.39
N PRO A 227 -35.41 -9.30 -3.47
CA PRO A 227 -35.53 -8.31 -4.54
C PRO A 227 -34.38 -7.30 -4.59
N GLU A 228 -33.73 -7.04 -3.45
CA GLU A 228 -32.60 -6.10 -3.34
C GLU A 228 -31.23 -6.78 -3.51
N ARG A 229 -31.21 -8.07 -3.90
CA ARG A 229 -29.97 -8.82 -4.07
C ARG A 229 -29.24 -8.37 -5.32
N PHE A 230 -27.96 -8.03 -5.19
CA PHE A 230 -27.11 -7.76 -6.34
C PHE A 230 -26.81 -9.07 -7.08
N GLU A 231 -27.26 -9.19 -8.32
CA GLU A 231 -27.01 -10.40 -9.14
C GLU A 231 -25.84 -10.20 -10.10
N ASP A 232 -25.71 -9.01 -10.69
CA ASP A 232 -24.72 -8.73 -11.74
C ASP A 232 -23.37 -8.22 -11.21
N TRP A 233 -23.37 -7.52 -10.07
CA TRP A 233 -22.19 -6.87 -9.51
C TRP A 233 -21.81 -7.46 -8.16
N TYR A 234 -20.50 -7.63 -7.93
CA TYR A 234 -19.93 -8.12 -6.67
C TYR A 234 -20.04 -7.04 -5.57
N GLN A 235 -21.26 -6.83 -5.07
CA GLN A 235 -21.59 -5.78 -4.11
C GLN A 235 -22.42 -6.33 -2.94
N VAL A 236 -22.45 -5.57 -1.85
CA VAL A 236 -23.27 -5.79 -0.65
C VAL A 236 -23.47 -4.44 0.05
N LEU A 237 -24.66 -4.19 0.60
CA LEU A 237 -24.94 -3.00 1.40
C LEU A 237 -24.75 -3.28 2.89
N CYS A 238 -24.44 -2.24 3.67
CA CYS A 238 -24.52 -2.29 5.13
C CYS A 238 -25.98 -2.23 5.58
N ARG A 239 -26.31 -2.87 6.71
CA ARG A 239 -27.64 -2.80 7.32
C ARG A 239 -27.90 -1.45 7.97
N GLU A 240 -26.86 -0.82 8.48
CA GLU A 240 -26.95 0.48 9.13
C GLU A 240 -26.90 1.59 8.08
N GLY A 241 -27.92 2.45 8.07
CA GLY A 241 -27.86 3.71 7.34
C GLY A 241 -26.96 4.70 8.07
N LEU A 242 -25.91 5.19 7.43
CA LEU A 242 -25.11 6.30 7.94
C LEU A 242 -25.91 7.60 7.81
N THR A 243 -26.85 7.86 8.72
CA THR A 243 -27.46 9.20 8.83
C THR A 243 -26.46 10.12 9.53
N GLY A 244 -25.55 10.70 8.75
CA GLY A 244 -24.79 11.88 9.17
C GLY A 244 -25.77 13.04 9.34
N GLY A 245 -26.18 13.30 10.57
CA GLY A 245 -27.03 14.43 10.92
C GLY A 245 -26.30 15.76 10.71
N ALA A 246 -26.31 16.27 9.49
CA ALA A 246 -26.19 17.70 9.25
C ALA A 246 -27.56 18.33 9.54
N VAL A 247 -27.82 18.62 10.81
CA VAL A 247 -28.86 19.62 11.14
C VAL A 247 -28.27 20.98 10.81
N THR A 248 -28.61 21.44 9.61
CA THR A 248 -28.61 22.85 9.25
C THR A 248 -29.63 23.58 10.13
N GLY A 249 -29.27 24.74 10.68
CA GLY A 249 -30.21 25.53 11.46
C GLY A 249 -29.57 26.74 12.14
N ARG A 250 -29.39 27.81 11.36
CA ARG A 250 -29.23 29.24 11.69
C ARG A 250 -28.44 29.64 12.94
#